data_AF-A0A061FLI7-F1
#
_entry.id   AF-A0A061FLI7-F1
#
_cell.length_a   1.000
_cell.length_b   1.000
_cell.length_c   1.000
_cell.angle_alpha   90.00
_cell.angle_beta   90.00
_cell.angle_gamma   90.00
#
_symmetry.space_group_name_H-M   'P 1'
#
loop_
_entity.id
_entity.type
_entity.pdbx_description
1 polymer ?
#
loop_
_entity_poly.entity_id
_entity_poly.type
_entity_poly.pdbx_seq_one_letter_code
_entity_poly.pdbx_strand_id
1 'polypeptide(L)'
;MAQCIRTTVNPPKTPLNSSQTHNPNRLFPSISSLEAKPKSIKYPKISLSVMSSQNQSQQLNPSLDALLNSGRKEEVFATIKGSVHNCLSETNLHLTVPGIESKTRGKVRDIYDSGDYLVLVTTDRQSAFDRILASIPFKGQVLNETSLWWFNRTQHITPNAVVSVPDKNVTIAKKCSVFPVEFVVRGFVTGSTDTSLWTVYKNGVRNYCGNVLPNGLVKNQKLTANILTPTTKAEDHDVPVTPDEIIGRGLMTQADFDEAREKALSLFEYGQCVALEHGLILVDTKYEFGKDSDGSILLIDEVHTPDSSRYWIANSYEERFQNGLEPENVDKEFLRLWFKDNCNPYEDEVSCNKKLNSVLFDVC
;
A
#
# COMPACT_ATOMS: atom_id res chain seq x y z
N MET A 1 12.43 -1.35 -56.78
CA MET A 1 11.16 -0.92 -57.40
C MET A 1 10.09 -1.03 -56.33
N ALA A 2 9.76 0.05 -55.62
CA ALA A 2 8.75 1.07 -55.93
C ALA A 2 7.43 0.81 -55.15
N GLN A 3 7.13 1.74 -54.22
CA GLN A 3 5.83 2.20 -53.68
C GLN A 3 4.88 1.16 -53.00
N CYS A 4 4.50 1.27 -51.71
CA CYS A 4 3.86 2.36 -50.94
C CYS A 4 2.41 2.65 -51.37
N ILE A 5 1.39 2.24 -50.59
CA ILE A 5 0.15 3.00 -50.27
C ILE A 5 -0.43 2.52 -48.92
N ARG A 6 -0.61 3.47 -47.99
CA ARG A 6 -1.49 3.41 -46.81
C ARG A 6 -2.85 4.04 -47.19
N THR A 7 -3.94 3.55 -46.61
CA THR A 7 -5.18 4.33 -46.46
C THR A 7 -5.76 4.16 -45.06
N THR A 8 -5.83 5.28 -44.35
CA THR A 8 -6.50 5.55 -43.08
C THR A 8 -7.97 5.90 -43.31
N VAL A 9 -8.86 5.52 -42.38
CA VAL A 9 -10.25 6.01 -42.31
C VAL A 9 -10.48 6.66 -40.94
N ASN A 10 -10.81 7.95 -40.94
CA ASN A 10 -11.39 8.68 -39.80
C ASN A 10 -12.90 8.88 -40.05
N PRO A 11 -13.77 8.83 -39.02
CA PRO A 11 -15.16 9.29 -39.10
C PRO A 11 -15.35 10.80 -38.75
N PRO A 12 -16.54 11.37 -39.03
CA PRO A 12 -16.69 12.76 -39.48
C PRO A 12 -17.07 13.80 -38.40
N LYS A 13 -16.83 15.07 -38.75
CA LYS A 13 -17.20 16.30 -38.02
C LYS A 13 -18.64 16.71 -38.35
N THR A 14 -19.39 17.14 -37.33
CA THR A 14 -20.72 17.78 -37.44
C THR A 14 -20.57 19.30 -37.58
N PRO A 15 -21.39 20.01 -38.40
CA PRO A 15 -21.20 21.43 -38.70
C PRO A 15 -22.01 22.38 -37.79
N LEU A 16 -21.44 23.58 -37.59
CA LEU A 16 -22.05 24.77 -37.01
C LEU A 16 -22.93 25.51 -38.03
N ASN A 17 -24.05 26.08 -37.57
CA ASN A 17 -24.73 27.20 -38.23
C ASN A 17 -25.14 28.25 -37.18
N SER A 18 -24.69 29.49 -37.41
CA SER A 18 -25.21 30.76 -36.86
C SER A 18 -26.60 31.06 -37.46
N SER A 19 -27.52 31.88 -36.94
CA SER A 19 -27.46 33.17 -36.24
C SER A 19 -28.91 33.58 -35.88
N GLN A 20 -29.15 34.24 -34.74
CA GLN A 20 -29.84 35.55 -34.68
C GLN A 20 -29.95 36.12 -33.25
N THR A 21 -29.49 37.35 -33.16
CA THR A 21 -29.57 38.45 -32.19
C THR A 21 -30.82 38.57 -31.30
N HIS A 22 -30.61 38.87 -30.00
CA HIS A 22 -31.17 40.05 -29.31
C HIS A 22 -30.48 40.27 -27.93
N ASN A 23 -30.11 41.51 -27.64
CA ASN A 23 -29.65 42.10 -26.36
C ASN A 23 -30.48 43.41 -26.19
N PRO A 24 -30.52 44.17 -25.06
CA PRO A 24 -29.74 44.06 -23.82
C PRO A 24 -30.51 44.37 -22.50
N ASN A 25 -29.77 44.27 -21.37
CA ASN A 25 -29.89 45.01 -20.09
C ASN A 25 -30.04 44.10 -18.85
N ARG A 26 -28.97 44.01 -18.04
CA ARG A 26 -28.95 44.51 -16.65
C ARG A 26 -27.55 44.38 -16.02
N LEU A 27 -26.99 45.56 -15.78
CA LEU A 27 -26.05 46.03 -14.75
C LEU A 27 -25.45 45.04 -13.73
N PHE A 28 -24.11 45.12 -13.62
CA PHE A 28 -23.25 44.70 -12.49
C PHE A 28 -23.58 45.43 -11.16
N PRO A 29 -23.01 44.97 -10.02
CA PRO A 29 -21.74 45.57 -9.63
C PRO A 29 -20.64 44.56 -9.25
N SER A 30 -19.43 44.96 -9.62
CA SER A 30 -18.11 44.50 -9.20
C SER A 30 -17.88 44.58 -7.68
N ILE A 31 -17.16 43.60 -7.13
CA ILE A 31 -16.41 43.78 -5.88
C ILE A 31 -14.93 43.43 -6.14
N SER A 32 -14.11 44.33 -5.60
CA SER A 32 -12.70 44.55 -5.73
C SER A 32 -11.78 43.44 -5.24
N SER A 33 -10.65 43.35 -5.94
CA SER A 33 -9.35 42.85 -5.51
C SER A 33 -8.99 43.17 -4.06
N LEU A 34 -8.59 42.14 -3.31
CA LEU A 34 -7.73 42.26 -2.14
C LEU A 34 -6.57 41.26 -2.27
N GLU A 35 -5.38 41.81 -2.53
CA GLU A 35 -4.11 41.11 -2.38
C GLU A 35 -3.89 40.73 -0.91
N ALA A 36 -3.65 39.45 -0.63
CA ALA A 36 -3.17 39.00 0.67
C ALA A 36 -1.76 38.39 0.49
N LYS A 37 -0.76 39.09 1.05
CA LYS A 37 0.64 38.64 1.13
C LYS A 37 0.75 37.37 1.98
N PRO A 38 1.63 36.40 1.63
CA PRO A 38 1.83 35.20 2.43
C PRO A 38 2.57 35.54 3.73
N LYS A 39 1.93 35.29 4.88
CA LYS A 39 2.58 35.33 6.19
C LYS A 39 3.23 33.99 6.47
N SER A 40 4.54 33.97 6.68
CA SER A 40 5.30 32.81 7.15
C SER A 40 4.80 32.38 8.54
N ILE A 41 4.25 31.19 8.65
CA ILE A 41 3.92 30.59 9.95
C ILE A 41 5.17 29.83 10.43
N LYS A 42 5.81 30.35 11.49
CA LYS A 42 6.88 29.66 12.21
C LYS A 42 6.24 28.73 13.23
N TYR A 43 6.52 27.43 13.14
CA TYR A 43 6.15 26.46 14.17
C TYR A 43 7.01 26.67 15.43
N PRO A 44 6.42 26.69 16.65
CA PRO A 44 7.21 26.73 17.87
C PRO A 44 7.85 25.37 18.14
N LYS A 45 9.14 25.37 18.50
CA LYS A 45 9.82 24.22 19.10
C LYS A 45 9.17 23.92 20.45
N ILE A 46 8.50 22.78 20.56
CA ILE A 46 7.99 22.28 21.84
C ILE A 46 9.16 21.57 22.54
N SER A 47 9.65 22.17 23.62
CA SER A 47 10.56 21.54 24.58
C SER A 47 9.71 20.85 25.64
N LEU A 48 9.69 19.52 25.66
CA LEU A 48 8.99 18.74 26.69
C LEU A 48 9.95 18.47 27.86
N SER A 49 9.78 19.22 28.94
CA SER A 49 10.30 18.87 30.27
C SER A 49 9.40 17.80 30.88
N VAL A 50 9.92 16.59 31.06
CA VAL A 50 9.20 15.49 31.74
C VAL A 50 9.25 15.73 33.25
N MET A 51 8.10 16.06 33.84
CA MET A 51 7.88 15.90 35.28
C MET A 51 7.15 14.59 35.53
N SER A 52 7.72 13.77 36.41
CA SER A 52 7.23 12.46 36.80
C SER A 52 5.92 12.56 37.59
N SER A 53 4.83 12.06 37.03
CA SER A 53 3.62 11.72 37.78
C SER A 53 3.54 10.21 37.94
N GLN A 54 3.75 9.75 39.17
CA GLN A 54 3.52 8.38 39.61
C GLN A 54 2.01 8.06 39.58
N ASN A 55 1.70 6.78 39.36
CA ASN A 55 0.38 6.13 39.35
C ASN A 55 -0.49 6.28 38.09
N GLN A 56 -0.11 5.55 37.03
CA GLN A 56 -1.09 4.81 36.22
C GLN A 56 -0.53 3.41 35.94
N SER A 57 -1.31 2.40 36.27
CA SER A 57 -1.10 0.98 36.01
C SER A 57 -0.74 0.75 34.54
N GLN A 58 0.49 0.29 34.27
CA GLN A 58 0.89 -0.26 32.99
C GLN A 58 0.02 -1.49 32.69
N GLN A 59 -1.00 -1.32 31.85
CA GLN A 59 -1.49 -2.44 31.06
C GLN A 59 -0.40 -2.75 30.04
N LEU A 60 0.47 -3.71 30.39
CA LEU A 60 1.33 -4.35 29.41
C LEU A 60 0.43 -4.96 28.34
N ASN A 61 0.52 -4.46 27.11
CA ASN A 61 -0.01 -5.18 25.96
C ASN A 61 0.59 -6.59 25.98
N PRO A 62 -0.24 -7.65 25.99
CA PRO A 62 0.27 -9.00 26.05
C PRO A 62 1.12 -9.26 24.80
N SER A 63 2.38 -9.69 25.00
CA SER A 63 3.19 -10.20 23.90
C SER A 63 2.47 -11.36 23.23
N LEU A 64 2.82 -11.67 21.98
CA LEU A 64 2.30 -12.85 21.28
C LEU A 64 2.46 -14.12 22.13
N ASP A 65 3.54 -14.20 22.91
CA ASP A 65 3.78 -15.26 23.89
C ASP A 65 2.72 -15.33 25.00
N ALA A 66 2.17 -14.21 25.47
CA ALA A 66 1.11 -14.21 26.47
C ALA A 66 -0.23 -14.71 25.90
N LEU A 67 -0.50 -14.53 24.61
CA LEU A 67 -1.64 -15.14 23.93
C LEU A 67 -1.43 -16.65 23.71
N LEU A 68 -0.24 -17.04 23.25
CA LEU A 68 0.13 -18.43 22.96
C LEU A 68 0.34 -19.28 24.22
N ASN A 69 0.73 -18.68 25.34
CA ASN A 69 0.92 -19.34 26.64
C ASN A 69 -0.30 -19.17 27.58
N SER A 70 -1.38 -18.56 27.11
CA SER A 70 -2.61 -18.45 27.89
C SER A 70 -3.38 -19.77 27.92
N GLY A 71 -4.22 -19.97 28.95
CA GLY A 71 -5.20 -21.07 29.01
C GLY A 71 -6.25 -21.06 27.89
N ARG A 72 -6.19 -20.09 26.96
CA ARG A 72 -7.06 -19.99 25.78
C ARG A 72 -6.41 -20.56 24.52
N LYS A 73 -5.17 -21.03 24.57
CA LYS A 73 -4.48 -21.62 23.40
C LYS A 73 -5.37 -22.67 22.73
N GLU A 74 -5.87 -23.63 23.50
CA GLU A 74 -6.70 -24.73 22.98
C GLU A 74 -8.00 -24.24 22.35
N GLU A 75 -8.65 -23.23 22.94
CA GLU A 75 -9.85 -22.59 22.41
C GLU A 75 -9.57 -21.90 21.06
N VAL A 76 -8.45 -21.18 20.96
CA VAL A 76 -8.01 -20.51 19.73
C VAL A 76 -7.71 -21.55 18.65
N PHE A 77 -6.93 -22.59 18.96
CA PHE A 77 -6.63 -23.67 18.01
C PHE A 77 -7.89 -24.44 17.56
N ALA A 78 -8.85 -24.67 18.45
CA ALA A 78 -10.12 -25.28 18.08
C ALA A 78 -10.92 -24.39 17.11
N THR A 79 -10.94 -23.07 17.38
CA THR A 79 -11.60 -22.08 16.52
C THR A 79 -10.96 -22.01 15.14
N ILE A 80 -9.62 -21.99 15.07
CA ILE A 80 -8.85 -22.01 13.82
C ILE A 80 -9.20 -23.28 13.02
N LYS A 81 -9.12 -24.46 13.65
CA LYS A 81 -9.46 -25.74 13.00
C LYS A 81 -10.90 -25.78 12.49
N GLY A 82 -11.86 -25.21 13.23
CA GLY A 82 -13.25 -25.12 12.80
C GLY A 82 -13.48 -24.14 11.63
N SER A 83 -12.56 -23.19 11.42
CA SER A 83 -12.74 -22.09 10.46
C SER A 83 -12.02 -22.29 9.13
N VAL A 84 -11.21 -23.33 8.98
CA VAL A 84 -10.34 -23.49 7.79
C VAL A 84 -11.06 -23.62 6.46
N HIS A 85 -12.30 -24.08 6.50
CA HIS A 85 -13.15 -24.17 5.31
C HIS A 85 -13.87 -22.86 4.98
N ASN A 86 -13.79 -21.85 5.85
CA ASN A 86 -14.43 -20.55 5.69
C ASN A 86 -13.52 -19.56 4.96
N CYS A 87 -13.00 -19.95 3.80
CA CYS A 87 -12.14 -19.10 2.98
C CYS A 87 -12.90 -18.53 1.78
N LEU A 88 -12.96 -17.20 1.67
CA LEU A 88 -13.39 -16.52 0.45
C LEU A 88 -12.22 -16.48 -0.54
N SER A 89 -12.07 -17.51 -1.37
CA SER A 89 -10.94 -17.61 -2.30
C SER A 89 -11.21 -17.02 -3.68
N GLU A 90 -12.49 -16.86 -4.06
CA GLU A 90 -12.93 -16.33 -5.34
C GLU A 90 -14.37 -15.80 -5.23
N THR A 91 -14.68 -14.76 -6.01
CA THR A 91 -16.02 -14.20 -6.15
C THR A 91 -16.45 -14.13 -7.61
N ASN A 92 -17.76 -14.06 -7.87
CA ASN A 92 -18.29 -14.00 -9.24
C ASN A 92 -19.43 -12.98 -9.38
N LEU A 93 -19.20 -11.74 -8.90
CA LEU A 93 -20.24 -10.70 -8.88
C LEU A 93 -20.74 -10.33 -10.28
N HIS A 94 -19.86 -10.39 -11.29
CA HIS A 94 -20.21 -10.20 -12.71
C HIS A 94 -21.26 -11.19 -13.26
N LEU A 95 -21.51 -12.32 -12.56
CA LEU A 95 -22.54 -13.29 -12.95
C LEU A 95 -23.87 -13.06 -12.24
N THR A 96 -23.90 -12.29 -11.16
CA THR A 96 -25.05 -12.21 -10.24
C THR A 96 -25.55 -10.80 -9.99
N VAL A 97 -24.73 -9.77 -10.23
CA VAL A 97 -25.05 -8.37 -9.98
C VAL A 97 -25.22 -7.62 -11.31
N PRO A 98 -26.43 -7.14 -11.62
CA PRO A 98 -26.65 -6.32 -12.82
C PRO A 98 -25.76 -5.06 -12.83
N GLY A 99 -25.17 -4.76 -13.99
CA GLY A 99 -24.29 -3.60 -14.17
C GLY A 99 -22.82 -3.84 -13.83
N ILE A 100 -22.45 -5.04 -13.36
CA ILE A 100 -21.05 -5.47 -13.28
C ILE A 100 -20.74 -6.35 -14.48
N GLU A 101 -19.93 -5.84 -15.40
CA GLU A 101 -19.71 -6.48 -16.71
C GLU A 101 -18.43 -7.32 -16.78
N SER A 102 -17.43 -6.97 -15.97
CA SER A 102 -16.11 -7.60 -16.04
C SER A 102 -15.51 -7.87 -14.67
N LYS A 103 -14.63 -8.87 -14.63
CA LYS A 103 -13.83 -9.25 -13.47
C LYS A 103 -12.36 -9.27 -13.86
N THR A 104 -11.54 -8.58 -13.08
CA THR A 104 -10.10 -8.73 -13.08
C THR A 104 -9.68 -9.44 -11.80
N ARG A 105 -8.99 -10.57 -11.93
CA ARG A 105 -8.49 -11.33 -10.77
C ARG A 105 -7.05 -10.93 -10.47
N GLY A 106 -6.85 -10.20 -9.39
CA GLY A 106 -5.53 -9.94 -8.82
C GLY A 106 -5.08 -11.06 -7.87
N LYS A 107 -3.86 -10.92 -7.32
CA LYS A 107 -3.30 -11.89 -6.35
C LYS A 107 -4.20 -12.05 -5.12
N VAL A 108 -4.66 -10.93 -4.55
CA VAL A 108 -5.46 -10.90 -3.32
C VAL A 108 -6.87 -10.31 -3.53
N ARG A 109 -7.06 -9.43 -4.50
CA ARG A 109 -8.35 -8.79 -4.78
C ARG A 109 -8.99 -9.29 -6.07
N ASP A 110 -10.29 -9.52 -6.05
CA ASP A 110 -11.12 -9.58 -7.25
C ASP A 110 -11.68 -8.17 -7.49
N ILE A 111 -11.46 -7.63 -8.69
CA ILE A 111 -11.81 -6.25 -9.05
C ILE A 111 -12.89 -6.29 -10.12
N TYR A 112 -13.94 -5.52 -9.92
CA TYR A 112 -15.07 -5.44 -10.82
C TYR A 112 -15.28 -4.00 -11.29
N ASP A 113 -15.44 -3.83 -12.59
CA ASP A 113 -15.75 -2.55 -13.21
C ASP A 113 -17.27 -2.36 -13.28
N SER A 114 -17.77 -1.26 -12.71
CA SER A 114 -19.17 -0.88 -12.76
C SER A 114 -19.37 0.51 -13.39
N GLY A 115 -18.46 0.91 -14.30
CA GLY A 115 -18.47 2.22 -14.96
C GLY A 115 -17.65 3.26 -14.20
N ASP A 116 -18.32 4.12 -13.44
CA ASP A 116 -17.68 5.23 -12.69
C ASP A 116 -16.98 4.75 -11.40
N TYR A 117 -17.29 3.53 -10.95
CA TYR A 117 -16.77 2.94 -9.73
C TYR A 117 -16.13 1.58 -10.00
N LEU A 118 -15.24 1.20 -9.09
CA LEU A 118 -14.68 -0.14 -8.97
C LEU A 118 -15.22 -0.79 -7.70
N VAL A 119 -15.67 -2.04 -7.80
CA VAL A 119 -15.96 -2.88 -6.64
C VAL A 119 -14.75 -3.77 -6.39
N LEU A 120 -14.09 -3.54 -5.27
CA LEU A 120 -12.88 -4.23 -4.85
C LEU A 120 -13.26 -5.25 -3.78
N VAL A 121 -13.13 -6.55 -4.09
CA VAL A 121 -13.36 -7.62 -3.13
C VAL A 121 -12.03 -8.20 -2.67
N THR A 122 -11.65 -7.92 -1.43
CA THR A 122 -10.42 -8.45 -0.81
C THR A 122 -10.67 -9.88 -0.34
N THR A 123 -10.01 -10.82 -1.00
CA THR A 123 -10.17 -12.26 -0.76
C THR A 123 -9.20 -12.77 0.31
N ASP A 124 -9.41 -14.02 0.72
CA ASP A 124 -8.58 -14.71 1.70
C ASP A 124 -7.29 -15.28 1.10
N ARG A 125 -7.05 -15.06 -0.21
CA ARG A 125 -5.84 -15.55 -0.90
C ARG A 125 -4.59 -14.92 -0.31
N GLN A 126 -3.60 -15.77 -0.07
CA GLN A 126 -2.26 -15.42 0.38
C GLN A 126 -1.26 -15.71 -0.72
N SER A 127 -0.51 -14.69 -1.15
CA SER A 127 0.51 -14.81 -2.18
C SER A 127 1.90 -14.47 -1.68
N ALA A 128 2.92 -15.14 -2.21
CA ALA A 128 4.33 -14.74 -2.14
C ALA A 128 5.04 -15.23 -3.41
N PHE A 129 6.15 -14.58 -3.78
CA PHE A 129 6.90 -14.89 -5.02
C PHE A 129 6.00 -14.94 -6.25
N ASP A 130 5.08 -13.97 -6.36
CA ASP A 130 4.12 -13.82 -7.45
C ASP A 130 3.15 -15.00 -7.69
N ARG A 131 3.06 -15.93 -6.72
CA ARG A 131 2.16 -17.09 -6.75
C ARG A 131 1.18 -17.04 -5.59
N ILE A 132 -0.05 -17.50 -5.82
CA ILE A 132 -1.03 -17.76 -4.75
C ILE A 132 -0.65 -19.09 -4.10
N LEU A 133 -0.35 -19.05 -2.80
CA LEU A 133 0.18 -20.19 -2.06
C LEU A 133 -0.89 -20.91 -1.24
N ALA A 134 -1.79 -20.15 -0.62
CA ALA A 134 -2.86 -20.65 0.23
C ALA A 134 -4.01 -19.64 0.33
N SER A 135 -5.04 -20.00 1.11
CA SER A 135 -6.04 -19.06 1.61
C SER A 135 -6.05 -19.10 3.13
N ILE A 136 -6.13 -17.93 3.76
CA ILE A 136 -6.18 -17.78 5.23
C ILE A 136 -7.59 -17.27 5.58
N PRO A 137 -8.40 -18.05 6.32
CA PRO A 137 -9.77 -17.66 6.64
C PRO A 137 -9.85 -16.24 7.21
N PHE A 138 -10.79 -15.44 6.70
CA PHE A 138 -11.06 -14.07 7.14
C PHE A 138 -9.92 -13.05 6.92
N LYS A 139 -8.80 -13.44 6.31
CA LYS A 139 -7.70 -12.52 5.97
C LYS A 139 -8.23 -11.32 5.17
N GLY A 140 -9.10 -11.54 4.20
CA GLY A 140 -9.62 -10.48 3.35
C GLY A 140 -10.38 -9.41 4.15
N GLN A 141 -11.09 -9.82 5.21
CA GLN A 141 -11.81 -8.91 6.10
C GLN A 141 -10.83 -8.06 6.89
N VAL A 142 -9.83 -8.70 7.51
CA VAL A 142 -8.80 -8.01 8.30
C VAL A 142 -8.07 -6.96 7.46
N LEU A 143 -7.67 -7.31 6.23
CA LEU A 143 -6.96 -6.39 5.34
C LEU A 143 -7.82 -5.21 4.90
N ASN A 144 -9.08 -5.47 4.54
CA ASN A 144 -9.99 -4.44 4.06
C ASN A 144 -10.41 -3.48 5.19
N GLU A 145 -10.75 -4.01 6.38
CA GLU A 145 -11.08 -3.21 7.57
C GLU A 145 -9.87 -2.40 8.07
N THR A 146 -8.66 -2.98 8.02
CA THR A 146 -7.41 -2.27 8.35
C THR A 146 -7.17 -1.10 7.38
N SER A 147 -7.32 -1.34 6.07
CA SER A 147 -7.19 -0.27 5.07
C SER A 147 -8.23 0.82 5.28
N LEU A 148 -9.50 0.47 5.53
CA LEU A 148 -10.57 1.44 5.81
C LEU A 148 -10.24 2.30 7.04
N TRP A 149 -9.72 1.68 8.11
CA TRP A 149 -9.30 2.42 9.30
C TRP A 149 -8.20 3.43 8.97
N TRP A 150 -7.18 3.03 8.21
CA TRP A 150 -6.10 3.93 7.80
C TRP A 150 -6.56 5.01 6.83
N PHE A 151 -7.42 4.70 5.87
CA PHE A 151 -8.03 5.69 4.98
C PHE A 151 -8.72 6.79 5.79
N ASN A 152 -9.48 6.43 6.82
CA ASN A 152 -10.14 7.40 7.71
C ASN A 152 -9.14 8.21 8.55
N ARG A 153 -8.10 7.56 9.09
CA ARG A 153 -7.09 8.22 9.92
C ARG A 153 -6.20 9.19 9.14
N THR A 154 -6.04 8.97 7.83
CA THR A 154 -5.13 9.74 6.97
C THR A 154 -5.81 10.75 6.05
N GLN A 155 -7.14 10.94 6.15
CA GLN A 155 -7.88 11.91 5.32
C GLN A 155 -7.36 13.35 5.42
N HIS A 156 -6.79 13.70 6.57
CA HIS A 156 -6.18 15.02 6.79
C HIS A 156 -4.84 15.22 6.06
N ILE A 157 -4.24 14.16 5.53
CA ILE A 157 -2.99 14.17 4.75
C ILE A 157 -3.31 14.13 3.26
N THR A 158 -4.18 13.21 2.84
CA THR A 158 -4.59 13.09 1.44
C THR A 158 -6.01 12.54 1.33
N PRO A 159 -6.83 12.99 0.36
CA PRO A 159 -8.06 12.31 0.02
C PRO A 159 -7.78 10.90 -0.53
N ASN A 160 -8.77 10.03 -0.46
CA ASN A 160 -8.71 8.66 -0.97
C ASN A 160 -9.92 8.35 -1.88
N ALA A 161 -9.83 7.24 -2.62
CA ALA A 161 -10.87 6.86 -3.58
C ALA A 161 -12.07 6.10 -2.95
N VAL A 162 -12.08 5.79 -1.65
CA VAL A 162 -13.16 5.02 -1.03
C VAL A 162 -14.48 5.81 -1.05
N VAL A 163 -15.54 5.15 -1.52
CA VAL A 163 -16.90 5.70 -1.58
C VAL A 163 -17.77 5.04 -0.51
N SER A 164 -17.72 3.71 -0.40
CA SER A 164 -18.46 2.96 0.62
C SER A 164 -17.85 1.58 0.83
N VAL A 165 -18.20 0.96 1.96
CA VAL A 165 -17.76 -0.40 2.34
C VAL A 165 -19.00 -1.18 2.76
N PRO A 166 -19.74 -1.79 1.80
CA PRO A 166 -21.01 -2.46 2.08
C PRO A 166 -20.85 -3.81 2.81
N ASP A 167 -19.66 -4.39 2.78
CA ASP A 167 -19.31 -5.65 3.44
C ASP A 167 -17.85 -5.60 3.91
N LYS A 168 -17.50 -6.41 4.91
CA LYS A 168 -16.14 -6.46 5.47
C LYS A 168 -15.08 -6.81 4.44
N ASN A 169 -15.40 -7.56 3.39
CA ASN A 169 -14.49 -7.88 2.30
C ASN A 169 -14.57 -6.90 1.12
N VAL A 170 -15.53 -5.96 1.09
CA VAL A 170 -15.88 -5.21 -0.11
C VAL A 170 -15.69 -3.71 0.09
N THR A 171 -14.89 -3.09 -0.78
CA THR A 171 -14.75 -1.64 -0.90
C THR A 171 -15.24 -1.19 -2.27
N ILE A 172 -16.14 -0.22 -2.31
CA ILE A 172 -16.51 0.51 -3.53
C ILE A 172 -15.66 1.77 -3.59
N ALA A 173 -14.91 1.95 -4.68
CA ALA A 173 -14.00 3.05 -4.87
C ALA A 173 -14.29 3.81 -6.18
N LYS A 174 -13.99 5.11 -6.22
CA LYS A 174 -13.98 5.90 -7.45
C LYS A 174 -12.97 5.32 -8.43
N LYS A 175 -13.35 5.24 -9.71
CA LYS A 175 -12.42 4.89 -10.77
C LYS A 175 -11.53 6.09 -11.09
N CYS A 176 -10.21 5.90 -10.96
CA CYS A 176 -9.20 6.94 -11.17
C CYS A 176 -8.23 6.55 -12.29
N SER A 177 -7.55 7.53 -12.86
CA SER A 177 -6.40 7.28 -13.74
C SER A 177 -5.19 6.94 -12.87
N VAL A 178 -4.86 5.65 -12.74
CA VAL A 178 -3.78 5.17 -11.85
C VAL A 178 -2.42 5.59 -12.37
N PHE A 179 -1.57 6.12 -11.50
CA PHE A 179 -0.17 6.36 -11.86
C PHE A 179 0.59 5.02 -11.92
N PRO A 180 1.36 4.74 -12.98
CA PRO A 180 2.08 3.48 -13.15
C PRO A 180 3.38 3.42 -12.32
N VAL A 181 3.31 3.88 -11.07
CA VAL A 181 4.41 3.98 -10.12
C VAL A 181 3.92 3.55 -8.75
N GLU A 182 4.66 2.66 -8.10
CA GLU A 182 4.44 2.31 -6.71
C GLU A 182 5.42 3.09 -5.82
N PHE A 183 4.88 3.76 -4.81
CA PHE A 183 5.64 4.61 -3.91
C PHE A 183 6.03 3.81 -2.67
N VAL A 184 7.13 3.05 -2.77
CA VAL A 184 7.67 2.31 -1.64
C VAL A 184 8.48 3.23 -0.75
N VAL A 185 8.05 3.42 0.49
CA VAL A 185 8.74 4.23 1.50
C VAL A 185 9.36 3.30 2.54
N ARG A 186 10.61 3.60 2.93
CA ARG A 186 11.40 2.76 3.84
C ARG A 186 11.97 3.57 4.99
N GLY A 187 11.83 3.03 6.21
CA GLY A 187 12.46 3.55 7.43
C GLY A 187 13.65 2.72 7.90
N PHE A 188 13.86 1.51 7.36
CA PHE A 188 14.89 0.57 7.84
C PHE A 188 15.59 -0.16 6.68
N VAL A 189 16.84 -0.57 6.93
CA VAL A 189 17.70 -1.31 6.00
C VAL A 189 17.41 -2.81 6.11
N THR A 190 16.27 -3.27 5.59
CA THR A 190 15.83 -4.68 5.73
C THR A 190 15.34 -5.30 4.42
N GLY A 191 14.81 -6.52 4.53
CA GLY A 191 14.20 -7.33 3.49
C GLY A 191 15.13 -8.40 2.92
N SER A 192 14.52 -9.33 2.19
CA SER A 192 15.17 -10.53 1.62
C SER A 192 15.02 -10.65 0.11
N THR A 193 14.18 -9.82 -0.52
CA THR A 193 13.94 -9.81 -1.98
C THR A 193 15.01 -9.01 -2.71
N ASP A 194 15.14 -9.20 -4.02
CA ASP A 194 16.15 -8.53 -4.84
C ASP A 194 15.99 -7.00 -4.89
N THR A 195 14.76 -6.51 -4.70
CA THR A 195 14.42 -5.09 -4.64
C THR A 195 14.40 -4.50 -3.23
N SER A 196 14.71 -5.30 -2.20
CA SER A 196 14.74 -4.82 -0.82
C SER A 196 16.03 -4.06 -0.51
N LEU A 197 15.93 -3.06 0.39
CA LEU A 197 17.03 -2.14 0.66
C LEU A 197 18.28 -2.85 1.20
N TRP A 198 18.10 -3.86 2.06
CA TRP A 198 19.24 -4.64 2.55
C TRP A 198 19.94 -5.44 1.44
N THR A 199 19.18 -6.14 0.60
CA THR A 199 19.77 -6.96 -0.47
C THR A 199 20.57 -6.11 -1.44
N VAL A 200 20.02 -5.00 -1.93
CA VAL A 200 20.74 -4.10 -2.86
C VAL A 200 21.98 -3.49 -2.20
N TYR A 201 21.87 -3.07 -0.94
CA TYR A 201 22.99 -2.48 -0.21
C TYR A 201 24.11 -3.50 0.04
N LYS A 202 23.76 -4.73 0.43
CA LYS A 202 24.70 -5.84 0.62
C LYS A 202 25.43 -6.20 -0.68
N ASN A 203 24.76 -6.06 -1.82
CA ASN A 203 25.33 -6.28 -3.15
C ASN A 203 26.21 -5.11 -3.65
N GLY A 204 26.48 -4.11 -2.80
CA GLY A 204 27.39 -3.01 -3.11
C GLY A 204 26.72 -1.78 -3.74
N VAL A 205 25.39 -1.78 -3.92
CA VAL A 205 24.67 -0.60 -4.41
C VAL A 205 24.70 0.50 -3.34
N ARG A 206 25.11 1.71 -3.74
CA ARG A 206 25.19 2.89 -2.86
C ARG A 206 24.37 4.08 -3.37
N ASN A 207 23.86 4.01 -4.59
CA ASN A 207 22.82 4.90 -5.07
C ASN A 207 21.61 4.03 -5.45
N TYR A 208 20.54 4.14 -4.69
CA TYR A 208 19.34 3.32 -4.89
C TYR A 208 18.11 4.21 -5.11
N CYS A 209 17.53 4.13 -6.30
CA CYS A 209 16.43 4.99 -6.74
C CYS A 209 16.69 6.50 -6.55
N GLY A 210 17.94 6.95 -6.72
CA GLY A 210 18.33 8.35 -6.51
C GLY A 210 18.74 8.70 -5.07
N ASN A 211 18.67 7.75 -4.13
CA ASN A 211 19.10 7.94 -2.75
C ASN A 211 20.56 7.51 -2.56
N VAL A 212 21.42 8.41 -2.06
CA VAL A 212 22.79 8.07 -1.69
C VAL A 212 22.78 7.38 -0.32
N LEU A 213 23.22 6.13 -0.26
CA LEU A 213 23.29 5.32 0.94
C LEU A 213 24.69 5.44 1.56
N PRO A 214 24.81 5.83 2.84
CA PRO A 214 26.11 5.91 3.50
C PRO A 214 26.73 4.52 3.64
N ASN A 215 28.07 4.49 3.71
CA ASN A 215 28.78 3.26 4.05
C ASN A 215 28.55 2.87 5.51
N GLY A 216 28.75 1.58 5.81
CA GLY A 216 28.63 1.04 7.16
C GLY A 216 27.22 0.69 7.63
N LEU A 217 26.18 0.84 6.79
CA LEU A 217 24.85 0.35 7.14
C LEU A 217 24.86 -1.16 7.37
N VAL A 218 24.14 -1.61 8.40
CA VAL A 218 23.97 -3.03 8.73
C VAL A 218 22.50 -3.45 8.57
N LYS A 219 22.26 -4.77 8.50
CA LYS A 219 20.90 -5.32 8.34
C LYS A 219 20.02 -4.89 9.50
N ASN A 220 18.77 -4.55 9.19
CA ASN A 220 17.72 -4.13 10.12
C ASN A 220 17.96 -2.78 10.81
N GLN A 221 18.99 -2.03 10.41
CA GLN A 221 19.28 -0.71 10.95
C GLN A 221 18.20 0.31 10.57
N LYS A 222 17.76 1.13 11.54
CA LYS A 222 16.93 2.32 11.28
C LYS A 222 17.68 3.36 10.47
N LEU A 223 17.06 3.86 9.40
CA LEU A 223 17.59 4.94 8.58
C LEU A 223 17.52 6.28 9.35
N THR A 224 18.43 7.19 9.01
CA THR A 224 18.43 8.56 9.58
C THR A 224 17.23 9.38 9.12
N ALA A 225 16.71 9.09 7.93
CA ALA A 225 15.48 9.66 7.38
C ALA A 225 14.78 8.61 6.51
N ASN A 226 13.45 8.70 6.41
CA ASN A 226 12.68 7.86 5.51
C ASN A 226 13.09 8.16 4.06
N ILE A 227 13.22 7.11 3.25
CA ILE A 227 13.56 7.25 1.83
C ILE A 227 12.44 6.69 0.96
N LEU A 228 12.27 7.30 -0.22
CA LEU A 228 11.39 6.79 -1.27
C LEU A 228 12.20 5.96 -2.26
N THR A 229 11.78 4.73 -2.53
CA THR A 229 12.40 3.83 -3.51
C THR A 229 11.32 3.34 -4.48
N PRO A 230 10.88 4.18 -5.44
CA PRO A 230 9.74 3.84 -6.27
C PRO A 230 10.06 2.70 -7.23
N THR A 231 9.00 1.98 -7.62
CA THR A 231 9.05 0.91 -8.62
C THR A 231 8.02 1.18 -9.71
N THR A 232 8.29 0.70 -10.93
CA THR A 232 7.27 0.65 -12.00
C THR A 232 6.55 -0.69 -11.98
N LYS A 233 5.24 -0.67 -12.20
CA LYS A 233 4.46 -1.90 -12.45
C LYS A 233 4.81 -2.45 -13.84
N ALA A 234 5.57 -3.53 -13.91
CA ALA A 234 5.77 -4.29 -15.16
C ALA A 234 4.96 -5.59 -15.12
N GLU A 235 4.76 -6.24 -16.28
CA GLU A 235 3.93 -7.46 -16.38
C GLU A 235 4.50 -8.64 -15.56
N ASP A 236 5.83 -8.74 -15.44
CA ASP A 236 6.49 -9.88 -14.80
C ASP A 236 6.97 -9.60 -13.36
N HIS A 237 7.48 -8.39 -13.05
CA HIS A 237 7.97 -8.03 -11.73
C HIS A 237 8.15 -6.51 -11.57
N ASP A 238 8.06 -5.99 -10.35
CA ASP A 238 8.28 -4.58 -10.06
C ASP A 238 9.76 -4.22 -10.23
N VAL A 239 10.04 -3.17 -11.01
CA VAL A 239 11.41 -2.72 -11.32
C VAL A 239 11.71 -1.41 -10.59
N PRO A 240 12.80 -1.31 -9.80
CA PRO A 240 13.22 -0.05 -9.19
C PRO A 240 13.46 1.04 -10.24
N VAL A 241 12.99 2.25 -9.96
CA VAL A 241 13.11 3.39 -10.88
C VAL A 241 13.51 4.65 -10.11
N THR A 242 14.24 5.56 -10.76
CA THR A 242 14.58 6.87 -10.20
C THR A 242 13.51 7.92 -10.51
N PRO A 243 13.41 9.02 -9.73
CA PRO A 243 12.54 10.14 -10.06
C PRO A 243 12.74 10.69 -11.49
N ASP A 244 13.99 10.89 -11.91
CA ASP A 244 14.33 11.40 -13.23
C ASP A 244 13.85 10.48 -14.36
N GLU A 245 13.91 9.16 -14.15
CA GLU A 245 13.38 8.18 -15.11
C GLU A 245 11.86 8.16 -15.16
N ILE A 246 11.16 8.33 -14.02
CA ILE A 246 9.70 8.43 -13.98
C ILE A 246 9.23 9.60 -14.86
N ILE A 247 9.86 10.76 -14.70
CA ILE A 247 9.52 11.97 -15.47
C ILE A 247 9.97 11.82 -16.93
N GLY A 248 11.20 11.35 -17.17
CA GLY A 248 11.76 11.19 -18.51
C GLY A 248 11.00 10.18 -19.39
N ARG A 249 10.39 9.15 -18.78
CA ARG A 249 9.54 8.17 -19.47
C ARG A 249 8.08 8.62 -19.60
N GLY A 250 7.72 9.78 -19.05
CA GLY A 250 6.35 10.32 -19.09
C GLY A 250 5.34 9.53 -18.24
N LEU A 251 5.81 8.79 -17.23
CA LEU A 251 4.95 8.03 -16.32
C LEU A 251 4.14 8.95 -15.39
N MET A 252 4.73 10.09 -15.03
CA MET A 252 4.10 11.16 -14.26
C MET A 252 4.65 12.51 -14.72
N THR A 253 3.89 13.58 -14.47
CA THR A 253 4.45 14.94 -14.55
C THR A 253 5.29 15.24 -13.31
N GLN A 254 6.21 16.20 -13.39
CA GLN A 254 7.03 16.62 -12.24
C GLN A 254 6.15 17.01 -11.05
N ALA A 255 5.12 17.82 -11.30
CA ALA A 255 4.19 18.28 -10.27
C ALA A 255 3.42 17.12 -9.61
N ASP A 256 2.92 16.18 -10.42
CA ASP A 256 2.18 15.03 -9.88
C ASP A 256 3.10 14.12 -9.04
N PHE A 257 4.34 13.91 -9.49
CA PHE A 257 5.31 13.09 -8.75
C PHE A 257 5.70 13.71 -7.43
N ASP A 258 5.98 15.01 -7.41
CA ASP A 258 6.37 15.72 -6.19
C ASP A 258 5.23 15.70 -5.16
N GLU A 259 3.98 15.95 -5.58
CA GLU A 259 2.81 15.87 -4.70
C GLU A 259 2.60 14.46 -4.15
N ALA A 260 2.66 13.44 -5.00
CA ALA A 260 2.49 12.04 -4.58
C ALA A 260 3.62 11.58 -3.64
N ARG A 261 4.87 12.03 -3.89
CA ARG A 261 6.03 11.78 -3.03
C ARG A 261 5.85 12.40 -1.65
N GLU A 262 5.44 13.67 -1.58
CA GLU A 262 5.21 14.34 -0.30
C GLU A 262 4.09 13.66 0.50
N LYS A 263 3.00 13.28 -0.17
CA LYS A 263 1.91 12.50 0.43
C LYS A 263 2.40 11.16 0.95
N ALA A 264 3.14 10.39 0.16
CA ALA A 264 3.67 9.08 0.56
C ALA A 264 4.57 9.17 1.80
N LEU A 265 5.51 10.14 1.84
CA LEU A 265 6.39 10.35 2.98
C LEU A 265 5.63 10.77 4.24
N SER A 266 4.64 11.67 4.09
CA SER A 266 3.79 12.13 5.20
C SER A 266 2.90 11.02 5.76
N LEU A 267 2.30 10.21 4.88
CA LEU A 267 1.53 9.03 5.26
C LEU A 267 2.41 8.05 6.05
N PHE A 268 3.66 7.84 5.61
CA PHE A 268 4.56 6.89 6.25
C PHE A 268 5.04 7.36 7.62
N GLU A 269 5.37 8.64 7.75
CA GLU A 269 5.74 9.25 9.03
C GLU A 269 4.59 9.17 10.02
N TYR A 270 3.38 9.55 9.61
CA TYR A 270 2.17 9.42 10.45
C TYR A 270 1.89 7.96 10.83
N GLY A 271 2.01 7.04 9.88
CA GLY A 271 1.85 5.61 10.10
C GLY A 271 2.84 5.05 11.11
N GLN A 272 4.11 5.50 11.07
CA GLN A 272 5.12 5.13 12.05
C GLN A 272 4.76 5.61 13.47
N CYS A 273 4.29 6.86 13.61
CA CYS A 273 3.85 7.37 14.92
C CYS A 273 2.71 6.53 15.49
N VAL A 274 1.65 6.31 14.71
CA VAL A 274 0.46 5.59 15.17
C VAL A 274 0.76 4.11 15.41
N ALA A 275 1.61 3.46 14.60
CA ALA A 275 2.04 2.09 14.84
C ALA A 275 2.81 1.97 16.17
N LEU A 276 3.71 2.91 16.44
CA LEU A 276 4.54 2.91 17.65
C LEU A 276 3.71 3.07 18.91
N GLU A 277 2.67 3.91 18.88
CA GLU A 277 1.68 4.05 19.97
C GLU A 277 1.01 2.72 20.34
N HIS A 278 0.94 1.77 19.38
CA HIS A 278 0.32 0.46 19.55
C HIS A 278 1.36 -0.68 19.68
N GLY A 279 2.62 -0.35 19.93
CA GLY A 279 3.69 -1.33 20.15
C GLY A 279 4.21 -2.00 18.88
N LEU A 280 3.98 -1.39 17.71
CA LEU A 280 4.47 -1.86 16.41
C LEU A 280 5.44 -0.84 15.79
N ILE A 281 6.36 -1.32 14.96
CA ILE A 281 7.20 -0.48 14.12
C ILE A 281 6.74 -0.69 12.68
N LEU A 282 6.31 0.38 12.01
CA LEU A 282 6.09 0.36 10.57
C LEU A 282 7.44 0.54 9.85
N VAL A 283 7.88 -0.49 9.14
CA VAL A 283 9.27 -0.65 8.70
C VAL A 283 9.47 -0.13 7.26
N ASP A 284 8.59 -0.59 6.37
CA ASP A 284 8.41 -0.09 5.02
C ASP A 284 6.97 -0.33 4.58
N THR A 285 6.51 0.42 3.58
CA THR A 285 5.17 0.27 3.00
C THR A 285 5.15 0.73 1.55
N LYS A 286 4.13 0.29 0.82
CA LYS A 286 3.90 0.63 -0.58
C LYS A 286 2.58 1.39 -0.72
N TYR A 287 2.63 2.56 -1.35
CA TYR A 287 1.44 3.32 -1.71
C TYR A 287 1.20 3.32 -3.22
N GLU A 288 -0.06 3.47 -3.59
CA GLU A 288 -0.47 3.77 -4.95
C GLU A 288 -1.37 4.99 -4.96
N PHE A 289 -1.28 5.77 -6.04
CA PHE A 289 -2.08 6.97 -6.24
C PHE A 289 -2.75 6.94 -7.60
N GLY A 290 -3.91 7.58 -7.68
CA GLY A 290 -4.62 7.81 -8.93
C GLY A 290 -5.06 9.26 -9.05
N LYS A 291 -5.22 9.72 -10.29
CA LYS A 291 -5.73 11.06 -10.60
C LYS A 291 -7.24 10.97 -10.91
N ASP A 292 -8.04 11.72 -10.16
CA ASP A 292 -9.47 11.88 -10.42
C ASP A 292 -9.68 12.80 -11.64
N SER A 293 -10.90 12.79 -12.18
CA SER A 293 -11.36 13.59 -13.32
C SER A 293 -11.21 15.11 -13.13
N ASP A 294 -11.22 15.59 -11.90
CA ASP A 294 -10.97 17.00 -11.54
C ASP A 294 -9.49 17.36 -11.41
N GLY A 295 -8.60 16.38 -11.57
CA GLY A 295 -7.15 16.52 -11.46
C GLY A 295 -6.58 16.23 -10.06
N SER A 296 -7.41 15.94 -9.06
CA SER A 296 -6.97 15.64 -7.69
C SER A 296 -6.24 14.30 -7.61
N ILE A 297 -5.14 14.24 -6.85
CA ILE A 297 -4.43 12.99 -6.56
C ILE A 297 -5.05 12.32 -5.33
N LEU A 298 -5.63 11.15 -5.53
CA LEU A 298 -6.26 10.31 -4.51
C LEU A 298 -5.35 9.14 -4.13
N LEU A 299 -5.30 8.83 -2.85
CA LEU A 299 -4.75 7.56 -2.36
C LEU A 299 -5.71 6.42 -2.74
N ILE A 300 -5.16 5.38 -3.36
CA ILE A 300 -5.93 4.22 -3.82
C ILE A 300 -5.35 2.94 -3.21
N ASP A 301 -5.81 1.79 -3.71
CA ASP A 301 -5.31 0.47 -3.34
C ASP A 301 -5.56 0.10 -1.87
N GLU A 302 -4.59 -0.49 -1.18
CA GLU A 302 -4.64 -0.77 0.27
C GLU A 302 -3.55 0.02 1.01
N VAL A 303 -3.74 0.25 2.31
CA VAL A 303 -2.86 1.14 3.09
C VAL A 303 -2.50 0.47 4.41
N HIS A 304 -1.20 0.38 4.70
CA HIS A 304 -0.68 -0.01 6.01
C HIS A 304 -1.18 -1.38 6.50
N THR A 305 -1.46 -2.27 5.56
CA THR A 305 -1.82 -3.66 5.84
C THR A 305 -0.55 -4.51 5.97
N PRO A 306 -0.63 -5.68 6.63
CA PRO A 306 0.45 -6.68 6.62
C PRO A 306 0.79 -7.21 5.21
N ASP A 307 -0.09 -7.00 4.23
CA ASP A 307 0.11 -7.40 2.84
C ASP A 307 0.98 -6.41 2.06
N SER A 308 0.87 -5.12 2.38
CA SER A 308 1.54 -3.99 1.72
C SER A 308 2.70 -3.41 2.53
N SER A 309 2.85 -3.82 3.78
CA SER A 309 3.77 -3.20 4.75
C SER A 309 4.47 -4.25 5.60
N ARG A 310 5.69 -3.92 6.05
CA ARG A 310 6.38 -4.69 7.09
C ARG A 310 6.14 -4.07 8.46
N TYR A 311 5.84 -4.93 9.43
CA TYR A 311 5.57 -4.55 10.81
C TYR A 311 6.41 -5.39 11.77
N TRP A 312 7.16 -4.71 12.64
CA TRP A 312 7.89 -5.36 13.72
C TRP A 312 7.26 -5.11 15.08
N ILE A 313 7.51 -6.02 16.02
CA ILE A 313 7.16 -5.81 17.43
C ILE A 313 8.15 -4.81 18.03
N ALA A 314 7.65 -3.66 18.49
CA ALA A 314 8.51 -2.54 18.89
C ALA A 314 9.40 -2.87 20.09
N ASN A 315 8.83 -3.58 21.08
CA ASN A 315 9.50 -3.84 22.35
C ASN A 315 10.66 -4.84 22.24
N SER A 316 10.74 -5.64 21.17
CA SER A 316 11.84 -6.60 20.97
C SER A 316 12.90 -6.11 19.99
N TYR A 317 12.64 -5.05 19.22
CA TYR A 317 13.53 -4.61 18.14
C TYR A 317 14.95 -4.26 18.61
N GLU A 318 15.10 -3.43 19.64
CA GLU A 318 16.41 -2.90 20.04
C GLU A 318 17.35 -4.01 20.55
N GLU A 319 16.85 -4.89 21.43
CA GLU A 319 17.61 -6.03 21.93
C GLU A 319 18.02 -6.97 20.80
N ARG A 320 17.08 -7.29 19.90
CA ARG A 320 17.35 -8.20 18.78
C ARG A 320 18.35 -7.59 17.80
N PHE A 321 18.24 -6.29 17.51
CA PHE A 321 19.19 -5.58 16.66
C PHE A 321 20.61 -5.58 17.25
N GLN A 322 20.76 -5.29 18.54
CA GLN A 322 22.07 -5.30 19.23
C GLN A 322 22.72 -6.69 19.24
N ASN A 323 21.91 -7.75 19.28
CA ASN A 323 22.36 -9.14 19.23
C ASN A 323 22.51 -9.69 17.80
N GLY A 324 22.27 -8.88 16.75
CA GLY A 324 22.35 -9.31 15.36
C GLY A 324 21.26 -10.32 14.94
N LEU A 325 20.13 -10.33 15.64
CA LEU A 325 18.98 -11.20 15.38
C LEU A 325 17.96 -10.51 14.46
N GLU A 326 17.18 -11.31 13.72
CA GLU A 326 16.05 -10.78 12.93
C GLU A 326 14.95 -10.23 13.85
N PRO A 327 14.35 -9.07 13.57
CA PRO A 327 13.21 -8.56 14.31
C PRO A 327 12.01 -9.51 14.27
N GLU A 328 11.25 -9.54 15.36
CA GLU A 328 9.95 -10.20 15.39
C GLU A 328 8.96 -9.41 14.53
N ASN A 329 8.22 -10.10 13.67
CA ASN A 329 7.34 -9.50 12.68
C ASN A 329 5.94 -10.11 12.71
N VAL A 330 4.97 -9.37 12.18
CA VAL A 330 3.55 -9.77 12.03
C VAL A 330 3.07 -9.66 10.58
N ASP A 331 4.02 -9.64 9.65
CA ASP A 331 3.77 -9.46 8.22
C ASP A 331 4.10 -10.73 7.42
N LYS A 332 3.99 -10.65 6.09
CA LYS A 332 4.22 -11.80 5.19
C LYS A 332 5.63 -12.39 5.24
N GLU A 333 6.61 -11.77 5.90
CA GLU A 333 8.00 -12.20 5.85
C GLU A 333 8.21 -13.60 6.43
N PHE A 334 7.47 -14.02 7.46
CA PHE A 334 7.55 -15.39 7.98
C PHE A 334 7.24 -16.43 6.88
N LEU A 335 6.22 -16.18 6.05
CA LEU A 335 5.80 -17.07 4.98
C LEU A 335 6.87 -17.12 3.89
N ARG A 336 7.48 -15.97 3.57
CA ARG A 336 8.56 -15.88 2.58
C ARG A 336 9.79 -16.66 3.02
N LEU A 337 10.20 -16.50 4.28
CA LEU A 337 11.34 -17.21 4.85
C LEU A 337 11.09 -18.72 4.86
N TRP A 338 9.93 -19.16 5.38
CA TRP A 338 9.57 -20.57 5.37
C TRP A 338 9.60 -21.15 3.95
N PHE A 339 9.02 -20.46 2.99
CA PHE A 339 8.96 -20.96 1.61
C PHE A 339 10.35 -21.04 0.99
N LYS A 340 11.22 -20.03 1.20
CA LYS A 340 12.61 -20.04 0.72
C LYS A 340 13.43 -21.19 1.31
N ASP A 341 13.19 -21.54 2.57
CA ASP A 341 13.93 -22.59 3.27
C ASP A 341 13.43 -24.01 2.93
N ASN A 342 12.19 -24.15 2.44
CA ASN A 342 11.52 -25.45 2.27
C ASN A 342 11.14 -25.79 0.82
N CYS A 343 11.17 -24.82 -0.10
CA CYS A 343 10.70 -24.96 -1.47
C CYS A 343 11.57 -24.13 -2.43
N ASN A 344 11.63 -24.51 -3.71
CA ASN A 344 12.13 -23.64 -4.78
C ASN A 344 10.94 -22.86 -5.39
N PRO A 345 10.82 -21.53 -5.15
CA PRO A 345 9.67 -20.74 -5.61
C PRO A 345 9.52 -20.67 -7.13
N TYR A 346 10.59 -20.90 -7.87
CA TYR A 346 10.64 -20.75 -9.32
C TYR A 346 10.53 -22.07 -10.08
N GLU A 347 10.73 -23.21 -9.42
CA GLU A 347 10.79 -24.52 -10.08
C GLU A 347 9.77 -25.54 -9.54
N ASP A 348 9.28 -25.39 -8.30
CA ASP A 348 8.41 -26.40 -7.71
C ASP A 348 6.93 -26.25 -8.15
N GLU A 349 6.41 -27.29 -8.80
CA GLU A 349 4.98 -27.45 -9.12
C GLU A 349 4.18 -27.94 -7.90
N VAL A 350 3.51 -27.01 -7.20
CA VAL A 350 2.30 -27.18 -6.35
C VAL A 350 2.39 -28.15 -5.15
N SER A 351 3.35 -29.07 -5.07
CA SER A 351 3.49 -30.09 -4.01
C SER A 351 3.89 -29.49 -2.65
N CYS A 352 4.53 -28.31 -2.65
CA CYS A 352 4.83 -27.57 -1.44
C CYS A 352 3.59 -26.99 -0.73
N ASN A 353 2.48 -26.77 -1.45
CA ASN A 353 1.24 -26.21 -0.86
C ASN A 353 0.62 -27.15 0.19
N LYS A 354 0.81 -28.47 0.08
CA LYS A 354 0.32 -29.43 1.09
C LYS A 354 1.10 -29.35 2.41
N LYS A 355 2.42 -29.09 2.37
CA LYS A 355 3.24 -28.84 3.57
C LYS A 355 2.98 -27.45 4.15
N LEU A 356 2.73 -26.46 3.28
CA LEU A 356 2.42 -25.09 3.69
C LEU A 356 1.12 -25.05 4.50
N ASN A 357 0.08 -25.79 4.10
CA ASN A 357 -1.17 -25.85 4.86
C ASN A 357 -0.93 -26.35 6.29
N SER A 358 -0.10 -27.37 6.52
CA SER A 358 0.23 -27.83 7.89
C SER A 358 1.02 -26.83 8.72
N VAL A 359 1.80 -25.94 8.09
CA VAL A 359 2.60 -24.93 8.81
C VAL A 359 1.82 -23.63 9.03
N LEU A 360 0.95 -23.25 8.10
CA LEU A 360 0.01 -22.14 8.29
C LEU A 360 -0.89 -22.38 9.52
N PHE A 361 -1.18 -23.63 9.87
CA PHE A 361 -1.90 -24.00 11.11
C PHE A 361 -1.12 -23.75 12.41
N ASP A 362 0.21 -23.79 12.37
CA ASP A 362 1.04 -23.60 13.57
C ASP A 362 1.49 -22.14 13.73
N VAL A 363 1.30 -21.32 12.68
CA VAL A 363 1.84 -19.95 12.59
C VAL A 363 0.75 -18.87 12.51
N CYS A 364 -0.41 -19.15 11.91
CA CYS A 364 -1.61 -18.29 11.99
C CYS A 364 -2.45 -18.66 13.21
#